data_AF-A0A328FHA1-F1
#
_entry.id   AF-A0A328FHA1-F1
#
_cell.length_a   1.000
_cell.length_b   1.000
_cell.length_c   1.000
_cell.angle_alpha   90.00
_cell.angle_beta   90.00
_cell.angle_gamma   90.00
#
_symmetry.space_group_name_H-M   'P 1'
#
loop_
_entity.id
_entity.type
_entity.pdbx_description
1 polymer ?
#
loop_
_entity_poly.entity_id
_entity_poly.type
_entity_poly.pdbx_seq_one_letter_code
_entity_poly.pdbx_strand_id
1 'polypeptide(L)' 'MADKGSTFRELGYFASLGISVALAIVIGMALGYWLDTVFDTKPVLLLVGLGFGIAAGFSNIIRAGKKAGKY' A
#
# COMPACT_ATOMS: atom_id res chain seq x y z
N MET A 1 -13.48 26.66 -18.47
CA MET A 1 -13.18 25.40 -19.17
C MET A 1 -12.47 24.50 -18.17
N ALA A 2 -13.11 23.40 -17.75
CA ALA A 2 -12.45 22.41 -16.89
C ALA A 2 -11.37 21.72 -17.73
N ASP A 3 -10.12 21.89 -17.34
CA ASP A 3 -8.96 21.36 -18.04
C ASP A 3 -8.98 19.82 -17.95
N LYS A 4 -9.52 19.17 -18.98
CA LYS A 4 -9.74 17.70 -19.00
C LYS A 4 -8.45 16.91 -18.74
N GLY A 5 -7.29 17.53 -18.99
CA GLY A 5 -5.97 16.98 -18.72
C GLY A 5 -5.60 16.92 -17.24
N SER A 6 -6.04 17.87 -16.41
CA SER A 6 -5.74 17.86 -14.97
C SER A 6 -6.50 16.77 -14.23
N THR A 7 -7.79 16.59 -14.53
CA THR A 7 -8.61 15.53 -13.92
C THR A 7 -8.10 14.13 -14.25
N PHE A 8 -7.70 13.87 -15.50
CA PHE A 8 -7.12 12.57 -15.88
C PHE A 8 -5.78 12.29 -15.17
N ARG A 9 -4.97 13.34 -14.96
CA ARG A 9 -3.68 13.24 -14.28
C ARG A 9 -3.84 13.02 -12.77
N GLU A 10 -4.81 13.69 -12.15
CA GLU A 10 -5.19 13.46 -10.74
C GLU A 10 -5.73 12.05 -10.55
N LEU A 11 -6.63 11.58 -11.41
CA LEU A 11 -7.12 10.21 -11.37
C LEU A 11 -5.98 9.18 -11.50
N GLY A 12 -5.07 9.38 -12.44
CA GLY A 12 -3.90 8.51 -12.60
C GLY A 12 -3.00 8.50 -11.35
N TYR A 13 -2.84 9.66 -10.70
CA TYR A 13 -2.10 9.78 -9.44
C TYR A 13 -2.78 9.02 -8.30
N PHE A 14 -4.10 9.18 -8.10
CA PHE A 14 -4.85 8.43 -7.10
C PHE A 14 -4.85 6.92 -7.37
N ALA A 15 -4.98 6.51 -8.63
CA ALA A 15 -4.90 5.10 -9.03
C ALA A 15 -3.52 4.51 -8.70
N SER A 16 -2.43 5.24 -9.00
CA SER A 16 -1.07 4.79 -8.68
C SER A 16 -0.84 4.65 -7.16
N LEU A 17 -1.41 5.55 -6.36
CA LEU A 17 -1.40 5.46 -4.90
C LEU A 17 -2.14 4.20 -4.43
N GLY A 18 -3.36 3.97 -4.91
CA GLY A 18 -4.14 2.78 -4.56
C GLY A 18 -3.41 1.47 -4.92
N ILE A 19 -2.82 1.40 -6.12
CA ILE A 19 -2.04 0.24 -6.57
C ILE A 19 -0.82 0.01 -5.66
N SER A 20 -0.10 1.07 -5.28
CA SER A 20 1.06 0.94 -4.41
C SER A 20 0.71 0.35 -3.03
N VAL A 21 -0.47 0.68 -2.50
CA VAL A 21 -0.97 0.16 -1.22
C VAL A 21 -1.45 -1.26 -1.35
N ALA A 22 -2.19 -1.57 -2.42
CA ALA A 22 -2.60 -2.94 -2.71
C ALA A 22 -1.38 -3.86 -2.83
N LEU A 23 -0.33 -3.43 -3.54
CA LEU A 23 0.92 -4.18 -3.66
C LEU A 23 1.61 -4.38 -2.29
N ALA A 24 1.68 -3.35 -1.45
CA ALA A 24 2.27 -3.46 -0.12
C ALA A 24 1.50 -4.46 0.78
N ILE A 25 0.17 -4.44 0.72
CA ILE A 25 -0.69 -5.37 1.47
C ILE A 25 -0.51 -6.79 0.95
N VAL A 26 -0.52 -7.01 -0.36
CA VAL A 26 -0.33 -8.33 -0.97
C VAL A 26 1.02 -8.93 -0.59
N ILE A 27 2.11 -8.14 -0.64
CA ILE A 27 3.45 -8.60 -0.26
C ILE A 27 3.51 -8.91 1.24
N GLY A 28 2.96 -8.03 2.10
CA GLY A 28 2.93 -8.24 3.54
C GLY A 28 2.09 -9.46 3.96
N MET A 29 0.96 -9.67 3.30
CA MET A 29 0.09 -10.83 3.50
C MET A 29 0.75 -12.12 3.00
N ALA A 30 1.39 -12.10 1.83
CA ALA A 30 2.10 -13.27 1.30
C ALA A 30 3.26 -13.69 2.19
N LEU A 31 4.06 -12.74 2.67
CA LEU A 31 5.13 -12.99 3.64
C LEU A 31 4.58 -13.46 4.99
N GLY A 32 3.51 -12.83 5.48
CA GLY A 32 2.84 -13.22 6.72
C GLY A 32 2.32 -14.65 6.66
N TYR A 33 1.64 -15.04 5.57
CA TYR A 33 1.15 -16.39 5.34
C TYR A 33 2.29 -17.42 5.23
N TRP A 34 3.38 -17.08 4.55
CA TRP A 34 4.54 -17.96 4.45
C TRP A 34 5.17 -18.21 5.83
N LEU A 35 5.36 -17.16 6.62
CA LEU A 35 5.87 -17.29 7.99
C LEU A 35 4.91 -18.07 8.90
N ASP A 36 3.60 -17.81 8.81
CA ASP A 36 2.56 -18.52 9.58
C ASP A 36 2.54 -20.03 9.26
N THR A 37 2.92 -20.40 8.04
CA THR A 37 3.07 -21.81 7.61
C THR A 37 4.36 -22.45 8.13
N VAL A 38 5.44 -21.67 8.29
CA VAL A 38 6.72 -22.15 8.83
C VAL A 38 6.66 -22.31 10.36
N PHE A 39 5.95 -21.42 11.05
CA PHE A 39 5.88 -21.38 12.52
C PHE A 39 4.62 -22.04 13.12
N ASP A 40 3.77 -22.65 12.28
CA ASP A 40 2.50 -23.32 12.65
C ASP A 40 1.55 -22.49 13.56
N THR A 41 1.72 -21.17 13.59
CA THR A 41 1.10 -20.24 14.56
C THR A 41 -0.20 -19.63 14.06
N LYS A 42 -0.93 -20.40 13.25
CA LYS A 42 -2.09 -19.92 12.51
C LYS A 42 -3.17 -19.39 13.46
N PRO A 43 -3.62 -18.11 13.36
CA PRO A 43 -3.39 -17.11 12.31
C PRO A 43 -2.67 -15.82 12.81
N VAL A 44 -1.74 -15.94 13.76
CA VAL A 44 -1.16 -14.78 14.45
C VAL A 44 -0.16 -14.05 13.57
N LEU A 45 0.73 -14.76 12.85
CA LEU A 45 1.72 -14.11 11.99
C LEU A 45 1.09 -13.53 10.72
N LEU A 46 -0.02 -14.11 10.26
CA LEU A 46 -0.81 -13.53 9.17
C LEU A 46 -1.39 -12.18 9.58
N LEU A 47 -1.98 -12.06 10.78
CA LEU A 47 -2.51 -10.80 11.31
C LEU A 47 -1.41 -9.74 11.48
N VAL A 48 -0.23 -10.13 11.99
CA VAL A 48 0.92 -9.23 12.12
C VAL A 48 1.43 -8.80 10.75
N GLY A 49 1.60 -9.72 9.80
CA GLY A 49 2.04 -9.42 8.43
C GLY A 49 1.05 -8.53 7.67
N LEU A 50 -0.24 -8.72 7.91
CA LEU A 50 -1.30 -7.88 7.37
C LEU A 50 -1.27 -6.47 7.97
N GLY A 51 -1.14 -6.35 9.30
CA GLY A 51 -0.94 -5.07 9.98
C GLY A 51 0.31 -4.33 9.49
N PHE A 52 1.41 -5.07 9.28
CA PHE A 52 2.66 -4.53 8.75
C PHE A 52 2.53 -4.09 7.28
N GLY A 53 1.83 -4.87 6.45
CA GLY A 53 1.54 -4.52 5.04
C GLY A 53 0.69 -3.25 4.92
N ILE A 54 -0.31 -3.10 5.79
CA ILE A 54 -1.12 -1.88 5.88
C ILE A 54 -0.25 -0.70 6.33
N ALA A 55 0.53 -0.85 7.41
CA ALA A 55 1.40 0.21 7.92
C ALA A 55 2.47 0.64 6.90
N ALA A 56 3.04 -0.30 6.14
CA ALA A 56 4.01 -0.04 5.08
C ALA A 56 3.37 0.67 3.88
N GLY A 57 2.19 0.21 3.43
CA GLY A 57 1.43 0.84 2.35
C GLY A 57 1.03 2.27 2.67
N PHE A 58 0.50 2.51 3.89
CA PHE A 58 0.16 3.86 4.36
C PHE A 58 1.40 4.74 4.52
N SER A 59 2.50 4.22 5.07
CA SER A 59 3.76 4.97 5.15
C SER A 59 4.25 5.41 3.78
N ASN A 60 4.06 4.58 2.75
CA ASN A 60 4.42 4.91 1.37
C ASN A 60 3.52 6.02 0.78
N ILE A 61 2.20 5.96 0.99
CA ILE A 61 1.29 7.07 0.61
C ILE A 61 1.72 8.37 1.28
N ILE A 62 1.95 8.35 2.59
CA ILE A 62 2.28 9.56 3.36
C ILE A 62 3.62 10.15 2.87
N ARG A 63 4.59 9.30 2.52
CA ARG A 63 5.86 9.73 1.94
C ARG A 63 5.70 10.28 0.52
N ALA A 64 4.88 9.65 -0.31
CA ALA A 64 4.57 10.10 -1.66
C ALA A 64 3.85 11.46 -1.66
N GLY A 65 2.84 11.62 -0.80
CA GLY A 65 2.11 12.88 -0.60
C GLY A 65 3.01 14.00 -0.05
N LYS A 66 3.91 13.70 0.91
CA LYS A 66 4.88 14.68 1.40
C LYS A 66 5.92 15.11 0.34
N LYS A 67 6.21 14.26 -0.64
CA LYS A 67 7.09 14.61 -1.77
C LYS A 67 6.38 15.47 -2.82
N ALA A 68 5.07 15.32 -2.98
CA ALA A 68 4.26 16.13 -3.88
C ALA A 68 4.09 17.59 -3.39
N GLY A 69 4.21 17.85 -2.09
CA GLY A 69 4.16 19.21 -1.53
C GLY A 69 5.49 19.98 -1.50
N LYS A 70 6.54 19.46 -2.15
CA LYS A 70 7.88 20.09 -2.19
C LYS A 70 8.26 20.64 -3.57
N TYR A 71 7.29 20.84 -4.46
CA TYR A 71 7.43 21.55 -5.73
C TYR A 71 6.38 22.64 -5.83
#